data_AF-A0A1J3D4F4-F1
#
_entry.id   AF-A0A1J3D4F4-F1
#
_cell.length_a   1.000
_cell.length_b   1.000
_cell.length_c   1.000
_cell.angle_alpha   90.00
_cell.angle_beta   90.00
_cell.angle_gamma   90.00
#
_symmetry.space_group_name_H-M   'P 1'
#
loop_
_entity.id
_entity.type
_entity.pdbx_description
1 polymer ?
#
loop_
_entity_poly.entity_id
_entity_poly.type
_entity_poly.pdbx_seq_one_letter_code
_entity_poly.pdbx_strand_id
1 'polypeptide(L)'
;KMPHRDVSSWTTIMKGYLAAMNSDEALILFSAMRVDSNVSADTYALSAALKACGQSSNAAYGECLHAYAEKTFLLRSVFVGSALVNMYKCIGKIEQSCT
;
A
#
# COMPACT_ATOMS: atom_id res chain seq x y z
N LYS A 1 19.52 2.31 -13.36
CA LYS A 1 19.60 2.11 -11.89
C LYS A 1 19.55 3.50 -11.25
N MET A 2 18.59 3.81 -10.38
CA MET A 2 18.56 5.10 -9.66
C MET A 2 19.47 4.99 -8.43
N PRO A 3 20.50 5.85 -8.27
CA PRO A 3 21.52 5.72 -7.22
C PRO A 3 21.00 6.07 -5.81
N HIS A 4 19.92 6.85 -5.70
CA HIS A 4 19.22 7.11 -4.45
C HIS A 4 17.72 7.06 -4.71
N ARG A 5 16.98 6.20 -4.01
CA ARG A 5 15.52 6.13 -4.11
C ARG A 5 14.91 6.82 -2.90
N ASP A 6 14.09 7.83 -3.14
CA ASP A 6 13.20 8.40 -2.13
C ASP A 6 11.80 7.76 -2.19
N VAL A 7 10.94 8.07 -1.23
CA VAL A 7 9.56 7.54 -1.16
C VAL A 7 8.74 7.82 -2.43
N SER A 8 8.98 8.96 -3.09
CA SER A 8 8.30 9.34 -4.33
C SER A 8 8.70 8.42 -5.49
N SER A 9 9.99 8.12 -5.63
CA SER A 9 10.50 7.21 -6.65
C SER A 9 9.99 5.78 -6.45
N TRP A 10 9.95 5.28 -5.21
CA TRP A 10 9.35 3.99 -4.86
C TRP A 10 7.87 3.94 -5.25
N THR A 11 7.10 4.95 -4.83
CA THR A 11 5.67 5.05 -5.10
C THR A 11 5.37 5.13 -6.59
N THR A 12 6.20 5.86 -7.34
CA THR A 12 6.06 6.00 -8.80
C THR A 12 6.26 4.66 -9.50
N ILE A 13 7.27 3.88 -9.11
CA ILE A 13 7.51 2.55 -9.68
C ILE A 13 6.35 1.61 -9.31
N MET A 14 5.90 1.61 -8.06
CA MET A 14 4.74 0.81 -7.63
C MET A 14 3.49 1.11 -8.44
N LYS A 15 3.20 2.39 -8.72
CA LYS A 15 2.08 2.81 -9.58
C LYS A 15 2.20 2.28 -11.01
N GLY A 16 3.43 2.18 -11.55
CA GLY A 16 3.68 1.55 -12.84
C GLY A 16 3.27 0.08 -12.86
N TYR A 17 3.65 -0.68 -11.83
CA TYR A 17 3.26 -2.10 -11.68
C TYR A 17 1.73 -2.26 -11.50
N LEU A 18 1.10 -1.43 -10.68
CA LEU A 18 -0.36 -1.38 -10.52
C LEU A 18 -1.10 -1.10 -11.84
N ALA A 19 -0.57 -0.20 -12.68
CA ALA A 19 -1.15 0.11 -13.98
C ALA A 19 -1.02 -1.05 -14.97
N ALA A 20 0.04 -1.86 -14.84
CA ALA A 20 0.26 -3.07 -15.61
C ALA A 20 -0.47 -4.31 -15.04
N MET A 21 -1.37 -4.13 -14.05
CA MET A 21 -2.06 -5.21 -13.32
C MET A 21 -1.11 -6.21 -12.62
N ASN A 22 0.15 -5.83 -12.44
CA ASN A 22 1.15 -6.67 -11.79
C ASN A 22 1.29 -6.27 -10.32
N SER A 23 0.28 -6.63 -9.53
CA SER A 23 0.11 -6.13 -8.16
C SER A 23 1.08 -6.75 -7.15
N ASP A 24 1.48 -8.00 -7.36
CA ASP A 24 2.42 -8.70 -6.47
C ASP A 24 3.78 -8.01 -6.48
N GLU A 25 4.28 -7.60 -7.65
CA GLU A 25 5.52 -6.84 -7.78
C GLU A 25 5.44 -5.48 -7.09
N ALA A 26 4.27 -4.83 -7.11
CA ALA A 26 4.07 -3.59 -6.36
C ALA A 26 4.17 -3.84 -4.84
N LEU A 27 3.68 -4.98 -4.33
CA LEU A 27 3.79 -5.35 -2.91
C LEU A 27 5.21 -5.76 -2.52
N ILE A 28 5.94 -6.43 -3.41
CA ILE A 28 7.36 -6.75 -3.22
C ILE A 28 8.17 -5.45 -3.11
N LEU A 29 7.91 -4.48 -3.99
CA LEU A 29 8.56 -3.17 -3.93
C LEU A 29 8.22 -2.41 -2.65
N PHE A 30 6.96 -2.42 -2.21
CA PHE A 30 6.59 -1.80 -0.94
C PHE A 30 7.30 -2.45 0.24
N SER A 31 7.41 -3.78 0.24
CA SER A 31 8.15 -4.51 1.28
C SER A 31 9.63 -4.16 1.27
N ALA A 32 10.25 -4.03 0.09
CA ALA A 32 11.63 -3.59 -0.07
C ALA A 32 11.84 -2.14 0.39
N MET A 33 10.86 -1.25 0.16
CA MET A 33 10.91 0.12 0.67
C MET A 33 10.88 0.16 2.20
N ARG A 34 10.07 -0.68 2.85
CA ARG A 34 9.96 -0.70 4.32
C ARG A 34 11.20 -1.19 5.06
N VAL A 35 12.09 -1.95 4.39
CA VAL A 35 13.35 -2.40 4.98
C VAL A 35 14.50 -1.41 4.78
N ASP A 36 14.31 -0.38 3.94
CA ASP A 36 15.28 0.70 3.76
C ASP A 36 15.17 1.71 4.92
N SER A 37 16.20 1.77 5.76
CA SER A 37 16.22 2.63 6.96
C SER A 37 16.16 4.13 6.65
N ASN A 38 16.43 4.54 5.41
CA ASN A 38 16.44 5.95 5.01
C ASN A 38 15.10 6.41 4.41
N VAL A 39 14.13 5.49 4.28
CA VAL A 39 12.84 5.77 3.64
C VAL A 39 11.70 5.38 4.59
N SER A 40 10.74 6.29 4.73
CA SER A 40 9.48 6.00 5.44
C SER A 40 8.33 6.06 4.45
N ALA A 41 7.38 5.13 4.58
CA ALA A 41 6.18 5.12 3.76
C ALA A 41 5.30 6.33 4.10
N ASP A 42 4.94 7.10 3.08
CA ASP A 42 3.93 8.16 3.22
C ASP A 42 2.53 7.65 2.86
N THR A 43 1.56 8.55 2.88
CA THR A 43 0.17 8.25 2.54
C THR A 43 0.03 7.72 1.12
N TYR A 44 0.82 8.20 0.15
CA TYR A 44 0.74 7.78 -1.24
C TYR A 44 1.31 6.38 -1.46
N ALA A 45 2.44 6.07 -0.83
CA ALA A 45 3.05 4.76 -0.88
C ALA A 45 2.12 3.71 -0.26
N LEU A 46 1.53 4.03 0.91
CA LEU A 46 0.61 3.12 1.59
C LEU A 46 -0.71 2.93 0.82
N SER A 47 -1.28 4.00 0.25
CA SER A 47 -2.45 3.89 -0.63
C SER A 47 -2.18 3.02 -1.86
N ALA A 48 -0.99 3.11 -2.45
CA ALA A 48 -0.60 2.26 -3.57
C ALA A 48 -0.50 0.78 -3.14
N ALA A 49 0.09 0.49 -1.98
CA ALA A 49 0.18 -0.86 -1.44
C ALA A 49 -1.21 -1.45 -1.12
N LEU A 50 -2.11 -0.69 -0.49
CA LEU A 50 -3.49 -1.11 -0.22
C LEU A 50 -4.26 -1.42 -1.51
N LYS A 51 -4.09 -0.58 -2.55
CA LYS A 51 -4.65 -0.85 -3.88
C LYS A 51 -4.13 -2.16 -4.47
N ALA A 52 -2.84 -2.44 -4.34
CA ALA A 52 -2.24 -3.69 -4.81
C ALA A 52 -2.82 -4.90 -4.07
N CYS A 53 -3.05 -4.82 -2.76
CA CYS A 53 -3.75 -5.88 -2.01
C CYS A 53 -5.16 -6.13 -2.55
N GLY A 54 -5.90 -5.06 -2.87
CA GLY A 54 -7.23 -5.19 -3.47
C GLY A 54 -7.21 -5.86 -4.85
N GLN A 55 -6.24 -5.51 -5.70
CA GLN A 55 -6.10 -6.09 -7.05
C GLN A 55 -5.61 -7.54 -7.06
N SER A 56 -4.73 -7.92 -6.12
CA SER A 56 -4.20 -9.30 -5.96
C SER A 56 -5.07 -10.19 -5.06
N SER A 57 -6.14 -9.63 -4.48
CA SER A 57 -6.94 -10.28 -3.43
C SER A 57 -6.13 -10.77 -2.22
N ASN A 58 -5.01 -10.11 -1.91
CA ASN A 58 -4.13 -10.48 -0.80
C ASN A 58 -4.64 -9.92 0.53
N ALA A 59 -5.64 -10.60 1.10
CA ALA A 59 -6.32 -10.18 2.33
C ALA A 59 -5.37 -10.08 3.54
N ALA A 60 -4.53 -11.10 3.76
CA ALA A 60 -3.64 -11.14 4.92
C ALA A 60 -2.64 -9.98 4.93
N TYR A 61 -2.07 -9.63 3.77
CA TYR A 61 -1.20 -8.47 3.68
C TYR A 61 -1.98 -7.16 3.83
N GLY A 62 -3.19 -7.07 3.26
CA GLY A 62 -4.10 -5.94 3.47
C GLY A 62 -4.40 -5.65 4.94
N GLU A 63 -4.70 -6.69 5.73
CA GLU A 63 -4.94 -6.57 7.18
C GLU A 63 -3.67 -6.10 7.92
N CYS A 64 -2.49 -6.58 7.52
CA CYS A 64 -1.22 -6.08 8.05
C CYS A 64 -0.97 -4.60 7.72
N LEU A 65 -1.35 -4.15 6.51
CA LEU A 65 -1.25 -2.75 6.11
C LEU A 65 -2.28 -1.87 6.83
N HIS A 66 -3.46 -2.40 7.16
CA HIS A 66 -4.43 -1.71 8.01
C HIS A 66 -3.82 -1.40 9.38
N ALA A 67 -3.33 -2.42 10.10
CA ALA A 67 -2.70 -2.24 11.40
C ALA A 67 -1.47 -1.32 11.33
N TYR A 68 -0.70 -1.37 10.24
CA TYR A 68 0.39 -0.43 10.00
C TYR A 68 -0.12 1.01 9.88
N ALA A 69 -1.18 1.24 9.10
CA ALA A 69 -1.76 2.56 8.89
C ALA A 69 -2.26 3.21 10.19
N GLU A 70 -2.83 2.42 11.09
CA GLU A 70 -3.25 2.86 12.43
C GLU A 70 -2.04 3.28 13.27
N LYS A 71 -1.04 2.40 13.37
CA LYS A 71 0.16 2.60 14.19
C LYS A 71 0.97 3.81 13.75
N THR A 72 0.97 4.11 12.45
CA THR A 72 1.67 5.27 11.88
C THR A 72 0.77 6.50 11.71
N PHE A 73 -0.47 6.45 12.20
CA PHE A 73 -1.48 7.52 12.08
C PHE A 73 -1.82 7.93 10.63
N LEU A 74 -1.46 7.11 9.64
CA LEU A 74 -1.68 7.40 8.22
C LEU A 74 -3.15 7.22 7.81
N LEU A 75 -3.96 6.50 8.59
CA LEU A 75 -5.41 6.40 8.38
C LEU A 75 -6.15 7.75 8.39
N ARG A 76 -5.58 8.79 9.02
CA ARG A 76 -6.16 10.14 9.00
C ARG A 76 -6.18 10.76 7.60
N SER A 77 -5.40 10.21 6.67
CA SER A 77 -5.40 10.63 5.28
C SER A 77 -6.61 10.06 4.54
N VAL A 78 -7.38 10.93 3.89
CA VAL A 78 -8.49 10.52 3.00
C VAL A 78 -8.02 9.56 1.90
N PHE A 79 -6.78 9.69 1.43
CA PHE A 79 -6.20 8.81 0.41
C PHE A 79 -6.00 7.39 0.94
N VAL A 80 -5.52 7.25 2.17
CA VAL A 80 -5.29 5.95 2.80
C VAL A 80 -6.63 5.32 3.18
N GLY A 81 -7.54 6.08 3.81
CA GLY A 81 -8.88 5.59 4.16
C GLY A 81 -9.67 5.10 2.94
N SER A 82 -9.66 5.86 1.84
CA SER A 82 -10.34 5.46 0.60
C SER A 82 -9.72 4.19 -0.01
N ALA A 83 -8.39 4.07 0.02
CA ALA A 83 -7.69 2.88 -0.49
C ALA A 83 -7.98 1.65 0.38
N LEU A 84 -8.05 1.82 1.70
CA LEU A 84 -8.37 0.75 2.65
C LEU A 84 -9.79 0.22 2.45
N VAL A 85 -10.79 1.10 2.39
CA VAL A 85 -12.19 0.73 2.12
C VAL A 85 -12.29 -0.01 0.79
N ASN A 86 -11.62 0.48 -0.25
CA ASN A 86 -11.61 -0.20 -1.55
C ASN A 86 -10.93 -1.58 -1.47
N MET A 87 -9.82 -1.71 -0.74
CA MET A 87 -9.13 -2.98 -0.54
C MET A 87 -10.06 -4.02 0.09
N TYR A 88 -10.71 -3.68 1.21
CA TYR A 88 -11.66 -4.56 1.90
C TYR A 88 -12.88 -4.89 1.04
N LYS A 89 -13.40 -3.92 0.28
CA LYS A 89 -14.45 -4.16 -0.71
C LYS A 89 -14.03 -5.19 -1.77
N CYS A 90 -12.83 -5.05 -2.33
CA CYS A 90 -12.32 -5.96 -3.37
C CYS A 90 -12.14 -7.39 -2.88
N ILE A 91 -11.85 -7.60 -1.60
CA ILE A 91 -11.72 -8.94 -0.99
C ILE A 91 -13.01 -9.46 -0.34
N GLY A 92 -14.12 -8.73 -0.46
CA GLY A 92 -15.42 -9.14 0.07
C GLY A 92 -15.54 -9.10 1.61
N LYS A 93 -14.75 -8.26 2.28
CA LYS A 93 -14.72 -8.11 3.75
C LYS A 93 -14.92 -6.65 4.19
N ILE A 94 -15.86 -5.93 3.56
CA ILE A 94 -16.02 -4.47 3.74
C ILE A 94 -16.31 -4.07 5.19
N GLU A 95 -16.96 -4.94 5.96
CA GLU A 95 -17.26 -4.75 7.39
C GLU A 95 -16.00 -4.56 8.25
N GLN A 96 -14.84 -5.03 7.78
CA GLN A 96 -13.55 -4.89 8.45
C GLN A 96 -12.85 -3.55 8.16
N SER A 97 -13.42 -2.68 7.32
CA SER A 97 -12.82 -1.36 7.06
C SER A 97 -13.08 -0.34 8.16
N CYS A 98 -13.98 -0.62 9.10
CA CYS A 98 -14.44 0.29 10.15
C CYS A 98 -13.94 -0.08 11.56
N THR A 99 -13.21 -1.19 11.69
CA THR A 99 -12.63 -1.68 12.95
C THR A 99 -11.33 -0.96 13.25
#